data_AF-M0MTE0-F1
#
_entry.id   AF-M0MTE0-F1
#
_cell.length_a   1.000
_cell.length_b   1.000
_cell.length_c   1.000
_cell.angle_alpha   90.00
_cell.angle_beta   90.00
_cell.angle_gamma   90.00
#
_symmetry.space_group_name_H-M   'P 1'
#
loop_
_entity.id
_entity.type
_entity.pdbx_description
1 polymer ?
#
loop_
_entity_poly.entity_id
_entity_poly.type
_entity_poly.pdbx_seq_one_letter_code
_entity_poly.pdbx_strand_id
1 'polypeptide(L)'
;MYPAFAVAGAVITIGVAGLPDRLTWRFIPHGVTHSLVGAAIVGALVAGPTWWIGTNITVYAGGAIVTPVAAAQYGFTVGSLAGFGHVLGDFLTGTDVRLVWPIADYEVSVNVPRLLNPRNNEGINLIGTLALLTIVVGLASSSVTAAMIP
;
A
#
# COMPACT_ATOMS: atom_id res chain seq x y z
N MET A 1 14.57 7.62 -13.04
CA MET A 1 13.97 6.88 -11.90
C MET A 1 13.87 7.86 -10.74
N TYR A 2 12.78 7.86 -9.95
CA TYR A 2 12.57 8.82 -8.85
C TYR A 2 12.60 8.09 -7.49
N PRO A 3 13.79 7.89 -6.87
CA PRO A 3 13.94 7.04 -5.68
C PRO A 3 13.06 7.50 -4.51
N ALA A 4 12.93 8.81 -4.30
CA ALA A 4 12.12 9.36 -3.20
C ALA A 4 10.64 8.95 -3.27
N PHE A 5 10.08 8.85 -4.48
CA PHE A 5 8.72 8.39 -4.65
C PHE A 5 8.64 6.90 -4.31
N ALA A 6 9.49 6.05 -4.90
CA ALA A 6 9.49 4.61 -4.58
C ALA A 6 9.57 4.34 -3.06
N VAL A 7 10.40 5.11 -2.37
CA VAL A 7 10.56 5.12 -0.93
C VAL A 7 9.29 5.57 -0.19
N ALA A 8 8.74 6.74 -0.54
CA ALA A 8 7.52 7.25 0.07
C ALA A 8 6.36 6.28 -0.12
N GLY A 9 6.27 5.66 -1.30
CA GLY A 9 5.26 4.65 -1.62
C GLY A 9 5.38 3.45 -0.71
N ALA A 10 6.59 2.91 -0.56
CA ALA A 10 6.80 1.77 0.29
C ALA A 10 6.61 2.07 1.79
N VAL A 11 6.92 3.30 2.27
CA VAL A 11 6.54 3.75 3.62
C VAL A 11 5.03 3.76 3.79
N ILE A 12 4.30 4.34 2.84
CA ILE A 12 2.83 4.36 2.86
C ILE A 12 2.28 2.93 2.84
N THR A 13 2.79 2.07 1.96
CA THR A 13 2.39 0.67 1.86
C THR A 13 2.54 -0.04 3.19
N ILE A 14 3.70 0.05 3.85
CA ILE A 14 3.95 -0.58 5.16
C ILE A 14 3.04 0.01 6.23
N GLY A 15 2.89 1.35 6.26
CA GLY A 15 2.08 2.04 7.26
C GLY A 15 0.59 1.72 7.16
N VAL A 16 0.10 1.50 5.95
CA VAL A 16 -1.32 1.24 5.65
C VAL A 16 -1.64 -0.25 5.59
N ALA A 17 -0.66 -1.12 5.37
CA ALA A 17 -0.88 -2.57 5.22
C ALA A 17 -1.68 -3.18 6.37
N GLY A 18 -1.42 -2.80 7.63
CA GLY A 18 -2.17 -3.34 8.79
C GLY A 18 -3.49 -2.60 9.09
N LEU A 19 -3.90 -1.65 8.27
CA LEU A 19 -5.14 -0.88 8.48
C LEU A 19 -6.41 -1.75 8.35
N PRO A 20 -6.55 -2.65 7.36
CA PRO A 20 -7.71 -3.52 7.23
C PRO A 20 -8.04 -4.27 8.52
N ASP A 21 -7.07 -4.92 9.16
CA ASP A 21 -7.27 -5.65 10.42
C ASP A 21 -7.74 -4.75 11.55
N ARG A 22 -7.09 -3.59 11.71
CA ARG A 22 -7.39 -2.63 12.78
C ARG A 22 -8.79 -2.05 12.65
N LEU A 23 -9.26 -1.83 11.41
CA LEU A 23 -10.60 -1.32 11.13
C LEU A 23 -11.66 -2.41 11.27
N THR A 24 -11.35 -3.64 10.83
CA THR A 24 -12.26 -4.78 10.90
C THR A 24 -12.66 -5.11 12.32
N TRP A 25 -11.65 -5.15 13.21
CA TRP A 25 -11.84 -5.48 14.61
C TRP A 25 -12.87 -4.59 15.32
N ARG A 26 -13.12 -3.36 14.82
CA ARG A 26 -13.82 -2.35 15.62
C ARG A 26 -14.95 -1.61 14.92
N PHE A 27 -14.94 -1.47 13.59
CA PHE A 27 -15.85 -0.54 12.91
C PHE A 27 -16.34 -0.98 11.53
N ILE A 28 -15.58 -1.77 10.78
CA ILE A 28 -15.86 -2.04 9.36
C ILE A 28 -16.09 -3.54 9.14
N PRO A 29 -17.10 -3.96 8.36
CA PRO A 29 -17.30 -5.37 8.04
C PRO A 29 -16.09 -6.00 7.34
N HIS A 30 -15.80 -7.27 7.67
CA HIS A 30 -14.67 -8.04 7.11
C HIS A 30 -14.66 -8.06 5.57
N GLY A 31 -15.83 -8.18 4.94
CA GLY A 31 -15.95 -8.15 3.47
C GLY A 31 -15.51 -6.82 2.83
N VAL A 32 -15.59 -5.71 3.55
CA VAL A 32 -15.10 -4.41 3.05
C VAL A 32 -13.58 -4.34 3.17
N THR A 33 -12.98 -4.90 4.21
CA THR A 33 -11.55 -4.77 4.49
C THR A 33 -10.70 -5.85 3.84
N HIS A 34 -11.24 -7.05 3.64
CA HIS A 34 -10.56 -8.23 3.11
C HIS A 34 -11.08 -8.62 1.72
N SER A 35 -11.26 -7.65 0.84
CA SER A 35 -11.72 -7.82 -0.55
C SER A 35 -10.95 -6.95 -1.53
N LEU A 36 -11.07 -7.25 -2.82
CA LEU A 36 -10.46 -6.42 -3.88
C LEU A 36 -11.10 -5.03 -3.94
N VAL A 37 -12.39 -4.92 -3.64
CA VAL A 37 -13.08 -3.63 -3.52
C VAL A 37 -12.51 -2.86 -2.33
N GLY A 38 -12.29 -3.52 -1.20
CA GLY A 38 -11.58 -2.97 -0.05
C GLY A 38 -10.22 -2.39 -0.39
N ALA A 39 -9.41 -3.15 -1.13
CA ALA A 39 -8.11 -2.70 -1.60
C ALA A 39 -8.22 -1.43 -2.47
N ALA A 40 -9.20 -1.36 -3.37
CA ALA A 40 -9.46 -0.15 -4.17
C ALA A 40 -9.92 1.04 -3.31
N ILE A 41 -10.72 0.81 -2.26
CA ILE A 41 -11.12 1.84 -1.29
C ILE A 41 -9.89 2.39 -0.57
N VAL A 42 -8.97 1.53 -0.11
CA VAL A 42 -7.69 1.95 0.49
C VAL A 42 -6.89 2.80 -0.50
N GLY A 43 -6.82 2.39 -1.77
CA GLY A 43 -6.27 3.20 -2.86
C GLY A 43 -6.88 4.59 -2.91
N ALA A 44 -8.20 4.69 -2.96
CA ALA A 44 -8.91 5.97 -3.02
C ALA A 44 -8.64 6.85 -1.78
N LEU A 45 -8.57 6.25 -0.59
CA LEU A 45 -8.26 6.95 0.65
C LEU A 45 -6.83 7.53 0.67
N VAL A 46 -5.86 6.89 0.00
CA VAL A 46 -4.49 7.40 -0.16
C VAL A 46 -4.40 8.41 -1.32
N ALA A 47 -5.21 8.24 -2.36
CA ALA A 47 -5.28 9.16 -3.50
C ALA A 47 -5.73 10.57 -3.09
N GLY A 48 -6.67 10.70 -2.15
CA GLY A 48 -7.16 12.00 -1.67
C GLY A 48 -6.07 12.90 -1.08
N PRO A 49 -5.34 12.46 -0.03
CA PRO A 49 -4.24 13.23 0.55
C PRO A 49 -3.12 13.54 -0.44
N THR A 50 -2.77 12.61 -1.32
CA THR A 50 -1.72 12.84 -2.33
C THR A 50 -2.15 13.84 -3.41
N TRP A 51 -3.42 13.82 -3.84
CA TRP A 51 -4.01 14.86 -4.68
C TRP A 51 -3.98 16.22 -3.99
N TRP A 52 -4.37 16.27 -2.71
CA TRP A 52 -4.37 17.50 -1.93
C TRP A 52 -2.96 18.08 -1.81
N ILE A 53 -1.95 17.24 -1.55
CA ILE A 53 -0.53 17.64 -1.57
C ILE A 53 -0.17 18.23 -2.93
N GLY A 54 -0.45 17.52 -4.04
CA GLY A 54 -0.12 18.02 -5.38
C GLY A 54 -0.85 19.30 -5.78
N THR A 55 -1.96 19.62 -5.12
CA THR A 55 -2.73 20.86 -5.33
C THR A 55 -2.16 22.05 -4.55
N ASN A 56 -1.52 21.81 -3.40
CA ASN A 56 -1.08 22.87 -2.47
C ASN A 56 0.45 22.99 -2.37
N ILE A 57 1.18 21.98 -2.81
CA ILE A 57 2.64 21.89 -2.71
C ILE A 57 3.19 21.57 -4.10
N THR A 58 4.07 22.44 -4.58
CA THR A 58 4.79 22.16 -5.84
C THR A 58 5.89 21.15 -5.56
N VAL A 59 5.76 19.97 -6.17
CA VAL A 59 6.75 18.90 -6.07
C VAL A 59 7.48 18.76 -7.39
N TYR A 60 8.81 18.83 -7.36
CA TYR A 60 9.65 18.63 -8.54
C TYR A 60 10.21 17.22 -8.58
N ALA A 61 10.01 16.53 -9.70
CA ALA A 61 10.52 15.19 -9.96
C ALA A 61 11.33 15.19 -11.26
N GLY A 62 12.67 15.28 -11.15
CA GLY A 62 13.61 15.27 -12.28
C GLY A 62 13.31 16.33 -13.34
N GLY A 63 13.09 17.56 -12.89
CA GLY A 63 12.85 18.72 -13.76
C GLY A 63 11.40 18.93 -14.19
N ALA A 64 10.50 18.00 -13.90
CA ALA A 64 9.06 18.16 -14.14
C ALA A 64 8.30 18.46 -12.84
N ILE A 65 7.23 19.24 -12.95
CA ILE A 65 6.27 19.46 -11.86
C ILE A 65 5.32 18.25 -11.80
N VAL A 66 5.14 17.68 -10.61
CA VAL A 66 4.13 16.65 -10.38
C VAL A 66 2.76 17.31 -10.33
N THR A 67 1.87 16.93 -11.24
CA THR A 67 0.50 17.44 -11.25
C THR A 67 -0.33 16.83 -10.12
N PRO A 68 -1.40 17.50 -9.64
CA PRO A 68 -2.32 16.93 -8.65
C PRO A 68 -2.88 15.56 -9.08
N VAL A 69 -3.20 15.41 -10.36
CA VAL A 69 -3.71 14.15 -10.94
C VAL A 69 -2.65 13.06 -10.88
N ALA A 70 -1.39 13.36 -11.24
CA ALA A 70 -0.29 12.40 -11.15
C ALA A 70 -0.03 11.98 -9.70
N ALA A 71 -0.10 12.93 -8.75
CA ALA A 71 0.02 12.62 -7.32
C ALA A 71 -1.11 11.70 -6.83
N ALA A 72 -2.35 11.96 -7.25
CA ALA A 72 -3.51 11.13 -6.93
C ALA A 72 -3.38 9.70 -7.50
N GLN A 73 -2.98 9.57 -8.77
CA GLN A 73 -2.76 8.28 -9.43
C GLN A 73 -1.68 7.47 -8.72
N TYR A 74 -0.60 8.15 -8.32
CA TYR A 74 0.45 7.56 -7.53
C TYR A 74 -0.06 7.05 -6.18
N GLY A 75 -0.79 7.89 -5.42
CA GLY A 75 -1.38 7.50 -4.14
C GLY A 75 -2.38 6.35 -4.27
N PHE A 76 -3.24 6.38 -5.28
CA PHE A 76 -4.18 5.29 -5.59
C PHE A 76 -3.44 3.97 -5.83
N THR A 77 -2.38 4.01 -6.64
CA THR A 77 -1.59 2.82 -6.98
C THR A 77 -0.94 2.24 -5.73
N VAL A 78 -0.29 3.09 -4.93
CA VAL A 78 0.38 2.66 -3.69
C VAL A 78 -0.61 2.10 -2.68
N GLY A 79 -1.72 2.81 -2.42
CA GLY A 79 -2.74 2.36 -1.48
C GLY A 79 -3.43 1.07 -1.94
N SER A 80 -3.73 0.93 -3.23
CA SER A 80 -4.33 -0.29 -3.78
C SER A 80 -3.38 -1.47 -3.71
N LEU A 81 -2.08 -1.27 -3.98
CA LEU A 81 -1.06 -2.29 -3.81
C LEU A 81 -0.92 -2.71 -2.35
N ALA A 82 -1.02 -1.78 -1.40
CA ALA A 82 -1.01 -2.10 0.02
C ALA A 82 -2.20 -2.96 0.43
N GLY A 83 -3.42 -2.56 0.05
CA GLY A 83 -4.63 -3.35 0.31
C GLY A 83 -4.61 -4.71 -0.37
N PHE A 84 -4.15 -4.78 -1.62
CA PHE A 84 -4.02 -6.05 -2.34
C PHE A 84 -2.97 -6.95 -1.69
N GLY A 85 -1.82 -6.40 -1.30
CA GLY A 85 -0.77 -7.14 -0.60
C GLY A 85 -1.26 -7.72 0.73
N HIS A 86 -2.08 -6.97 1.47
CA HIS A 86 -2.75 -7.45 2.68
C HIS A 86 -3.68 -8.64 2.39
N VAL A 87 -4.63 -8.46 1.47
CA VAL A 87 -5.59 -9.51 1.06
C VAL A 87 -4.88 -10.76 0.54
N LEU A 88 -3.82 -10.57 -0.26
CA LEU A 88 -3.01 -11.67 -0.77
C LEU A 88 -2.27 -12.38 0.37
N GLY A 89 -1.74 -11.62 1.33
CA GLY A 89 -1.12 -12.16 2.54
C GLY A 89 -2.08 -13.10 3.28
N ASP A 90 -3.26 -12.61 3.62
CA ASP A 90 -4.30 -13.37 4.32
C ASP A 90 -4.76 -14.61 3.55
N PHE A 91 -5.04 -14.44 2.25
CA PHE A 91 -5.39 -15.54 1.36
C PHE A 91 -4.36 -16.67 1.40
N LEU A 92 -3.07 -16.33 1.42
CA LEU A 92 -1.98 -17.29 1.43
C LEU A 92 -1.68 -17.86 2.83
N THR A 93 -1.95 -17.14 3.91
CA THR A 93 -1.69 -17.60 5.29
C THR A 93 -2.87 -18.35 5.92
N GLY A 94 -3.99 -18.50 5.21
CA GLY A 94 -5.14 -19.23 5.74
C GLY A 94 -6.10 -18.36 6.54
N THR A 95 -5.92 -17.05 6.51
CA THR A 95 -6.93 -16.09 6.96
C THR A 95 -7.97 -15.95 5.84
N ASP A 96 -9.24 -16.12 6.17
CA ASP A 96 -10.31 -16.07 5.18
C ASP A 96 -10.48 -14.67 4.60
N VAL A 97 -10.51 -14.58 3.26
CA VAL A 97 -10.77 -13.34 2.53
C VAL A 97 -12.03 -13.48 1.68
N ARG A 98 -12.68 -12.34 1.38
CA ARG A 98 -13.90 -12.27 0.56
C ARG A 98 -13.58 -11.54 -0.75
N LEU A 99 -12.77 -12.17 -1.59
CA LEU A 99 -12.11 -11.53 -2.76
C LEU A 99 -13.02 -10.65 -3.61
N VAL A 100 -14.22 -11.15 -3.94
CA VAL A 100 -15.17 -10.51 -4.85
C VAL A 100 -16.34 -9.82 -4.15
N TRP A 101 -16.26 -9.58 -2.84
CA TRP A 101 -17.25 -8.75 -2.15
C TRP A 101 -17.33 -7.36 -2.81
N PRO A 102 -18.53 -6.75 -2.99
CA PRO A 102 -19.85 -7.19 -2.52
C PRO A 102 -20.63 -8.05 -3.52
N ILE A 103 -20.02 -8.50 -4.62
CA ILE A 103 -20.70 -9.27 -5.66
C ILE A 103 -21.09 -10.66 -5.13
N ALA A 104 -20.20 -11.29 -4.37
CA ALA A 104 -20.47 -12.53 -3.66
C ALA A 104 -19.78 -12.55 -2.29
N ASP A 105 -20.34 -13.34 -1.38
CA ASP A 105 -19.98 -13.36 0.04
C ASP A 105 -19.41 -14.71 0.50
N TYR A 106 -18.51 -15.28 -0.30
CA TYR A 106 -17.82 -16.52 0.03
C TYR A 106 -16.42 -16.25 0.56
N GLU A 107 -16.00 -17.08 1.51
CA GLU A 107 -14.67 -17.05 2.11
C GLU A 107 -13.75 -18.02 1.38
N VAL A 108 -12.55 -17.55 1.03
CA VAL A 108 -11.52 -18.35 0.36
C VAL A 108 -10.16 -18.13 1.00
N SER A 109 -9.40 -19.20 1.12
CA SER A 109 -8.01 -19.20 1.56
C SER A 109 -7.28 -20.46 1.08
N VAL A 110 -5.97 -20.40 0.89
CA VAL A 110 -5.13 -21.53 0.39
C VAL A 110 -4.27 -22.14 1.51
N ASN A 111 -4.15 -21.47 2.66
CA ASN A 111 -3.40 -21.90 3.85
C ASN A 111 -2.06 -22.58 3.51
N VAL A 112 -1.09 -21.77 3.07
CA VAL A 112 0.27 -22.23 2.75
C VAL A 112 1.07 -22.34 4.06
N PRO A 113 1.31 -23.56 4.60
CA PRO A 113 1.86 -23.72 5.94
C PRO A 113 3.28 -23.16 6.08
N ARG A 114 3.99 -23.07 4.95
CA ARG A 114 5.34 -22.49 4.87
C ARG A 114 5.37 -21.01 5.25
N LEU A 115 4.30 -20.26 4.96
CA LEU A 115 4.24 -18.83 5.24
C LEU A 115 3.90 -18.53 6.71
N LEU A 116 3.28 -19.49 7.39
CA LEU A 116 2.93 -19.39 8.81
C LEU A 116 4.12 -19.62 9.75
N ASN A 117 5.16 -20.33 9.29
CA ASN A 117 6.36 -20.56 10.07
C ASN A 117 7.44 -19.54 9.68
N PRO A 118 7.80 -18.58 10.56
CA PRO A 118 8.81 -17.55 10.27
C PRO A 118 10.17 -18.13 9.85
N ARG A 119 10.50 -19.36 10.30
CA ARG A 119 11.74 -20.07 9.95
C ARG A 119 11.73 -20.65 8.55
N ASN A 120 10.55 -20.91 7.97
CA ASN A 120 10.42 -21.46 6.63
C ASN A 120 10.03 -20.40 5.60
N ASN A 121 9.75 -19.18 6.06
CA ASN A 121 9.37 -18.01 5.27
C ASN A 121 10.56 -17.09 4.92
N GLU A 122 11.78 -17.64 4.91
CA GLU A 122 13.02 -16.88 4.67
C GLU A 122 12.99 -16.10 3.35
N GLY A 123 12.33 -16.64 2.31
CA GLY A 123 12.19 -15.97 1.02
C GLY A 123 11.36 -14.68 1.07
N ILE A 124 10.21 -14.69 1.75
CA ILE A 124 9.39 -13.47 1.88
C ILE A 124 10.01 -12.50 2.89
N ASN A 125 10.61 -13.01 3.97
CA ASN A 125 11.35 -12.18 4.92
C ASN A 125 12.52 -11.46 4.25
N LEU A 126 13.23 -12.13 3.34
CA LEU A 126 14.31 -11.53 2.54
C LEU A 126 13.77 -10.46 1.59
N ILE A 127 12.69 -10.72 0.84
CA ILE A 127 12.08 -9.73 -0.05
C ILE A 127 11.60 -8.51 0.75
N GLY A 128 10.93 -8.73 1.88
CA GLY A 128 10.48 -7.66 2.78
C GLY A 128 11.66 -6.84 3.33
N THR A 129 12.75 -7.50 3.70
CA THR A 129 13.97 -6.85 4.19
C THR A 129 14.68 -6.05 3.08
N LEU A 130 14.77 -6.58 1.87
CA LEU A 130 15.34 -5.88 0.71
C LEU A 130 14.49 -4.67 0.32
N ALA A 131 13.16 -4.78 0.40
CA ALA A 131 12.26 -3.66 0.21
C ALA A 131 12.51 -2.57 1.27
N LEU A 132 12.58 -2.94 2.56
CA LEU A 132 12.91 -2.02 3.66
C LEU A 132 14.27 -1.36 3.49
N LEU A 133 15.29 -2.11 3.08
CA LEU A 133 16.63 -1.58 2.84
C LEU A 133 16.62 -0.56 1.70
N THR A 134 15.88 -0.85 0.63
CA THR A 134 15.71 0.06 -0.53
C THR A 134 15.01 1.36 -0.12
N ILE A 135 14.03 1.28 0.79
CA ILE A 135 13.38 2.47 1.39
C ILE A 135 14.40 3.32 2.13
N VAL A 136 15.17 2.72 3.04
CA VAL A 136 16.14 3.45 3.88
C VAL A 136 17.23 4.10 3.03
N VAL A 137 17.81 3.34 2.09
CA VAL A 137 18.86 3.86 1.18
C VAL A 137 18.30 4.93 0.25
N GLY A 138 17.08 4.76 -0.25
CA GLY A 138 16.43 5.75 -1.11
C GLY A 138 16.04 7.05 -0.37
N LEU A 139 15.62 6.98 0.91
CA LEU A 139 15.43 8.18 1.75
C LEU A 139 16.74 8.96 1.86
N ALA A 140 17.83 8.27 2.19
CA ALA A 140 19.14 8.85 2.41
C ALA A 140 19.78 9.45 1.14
N SER A 141 19.31 9.06 -0.05
CA SER A 141 19.87 9.46 -1.35
C SER A 141 18.92 10.33 -2.19
N SER A 142 17.75 10.69 -1.68
CA SER A 142 16.74 11.41 -2.45
C SER A 142 17.04 12.90 -2.62
N SER A 143 16.96 13.38 -3.88
CA SER A 143 17.11 14.80 -4.28
C SER A 143 15.78 15.47 -4.67
N VAL A 144 14.66 15.00 -4.11
CA VAL A 144 13.34 15.61 -4.35
C VAL A 144 13.22 16.90 -3.54
N THR A 145 12.87 17.99 -4.21
CA THR A 145 12.62 19.29 -3.59
C THR A 145 11.13 19.63 -3.66
N ALA A 146 10.61 20.21 -2.58
CA ALA A 146 9.22 20.65 -2.45
C ALA A 146 9.19 22.10 -1.96
N ALA A 147 8.26 22.89 -2.50
CA ALA A 147 8.00 24.26 -2.07
C ALA A 147 6.49 24.51 -1.94
N MET A 148 6.11 25.28 -0.92
CA MET A 148 4.72 25.69 -0.72
C MET A 148 4.28 26.59 -1.88
N ILE A 149 3.05 26.41 -2.35
CA ILE A 149 2.43 27.36 -3.29
C ILE A 149 2.03 28.60 -2.48
N PRO A 150 2.42 29.81 -2.91
CA PRO A 150 2.09 31.06 -2.22
C PRO A 150 0.58 31.34 -2.19
#